data_AF-A0A6B1FRL5-F1
#
_entry.id   AF-A0A6B1FRL5-F1
#
_cell.length_a   1.000
_cell.length_b   1.000
_cell.length_c   1.000
_cell.angle_alpha   90.00
_cell.angle_beta   90.00
_cell.angle_gamma   90.00
#
_symmetry.space_group_name_H-M   'P 1'
#
loop_
_entity.id
_entity.type
_entity.pdbx_description
1 polymer ?
#
loop_
_entity_poly.entity_id
_entity_poly.type
_entity_poly.pdbx_seq_one_letter_code
_entity_poly.pdbx_strand_id
1 'polypeptide(L)'
;MMPPTITLNSGSAIVLPMGPTFTDPGYIATDNIDGDITDMVRVTGTVNTLIPGTYTISYEVTDSSGNIGRQNRTVTVSPPTDPTQYCDDMTLAQLMSSGKYNIINRMFSSESIIRGTNSADLIIAGSNGPTIEDRDGDDQIFDNGGDDVLRGGPGDDHLWGKGG
;
A
#
# COMPACT_ATOMS: atom_id res chain seq x y z
N MET A 1 0.92 -40.54 -8.38
CA MET A 1 1.14 -39.32 -9.18
C MET A 1 1.96 -38.35 -8.36
N MET A 2 2.69 -37.45 -9.03
CA MET A 2 3.40 -36.39 -8.33
C MET A 2 2.46 -35.20 -8.16
N PRO A 3 2.62 -34.40 -7.10
CA PRO A 3 1.93 -33.12 -7.01
C PRO A 3 2.39 -32.15 -8.09
N PRO A 4 1.53 -31.22 -8.52
CA PRO A 4 1.90 -30.18 -9.46
C PRO A 4 2.95 -29.23 -8.86
N THR A 5 3.79 -28.66 -9.72
CA THR A 5 4.84 -27.71 -9.35
C THR A 5 4.47 -26.30 -9.80
N ILE A 6 4.50 -25.33 -8.88
CA ILE A 6 4.31 -23.90 -9.15
C ILE A 6 5.66 -23.20 -9.15
N THR A 7 5.98 -22.48 -10.23
CA THR A 7 7.17 -21.63 -10.36
C THR A 7 6.75 -20.17 -10.39
N LEU A 8 7.30 -19.35 -9.48
CA LEU A 8 7.00 -17.93 -9.39
C LEU A 8 7.93 -17.11 -10.30
N ASN A 9 7.36 -16.24 -11.14
CA ASN A 9 8.14 -15.27 -11.90
C ASN A 9 8.79 -14.27 -10.93
N SER A 10 10.01 -13.82 -11.21
CA SER A 10 10.76 -12.92 -10.31
C SER A 10 11.00 -13.46 -8.88
N GLY A 11 10.81 -14.77 -8.67
CA GLY A 11 11.11 -15.44 -7.40
C GLY A 11 10.03 -15.29 -6.32
N SER A 12 10.34 -15.84 -5.14
CA SER A 12 9.46 -15.90 -3.97
C SER A 12 9.63 -14.73 -2.99
N ALA A 13 10.59 -13.83 -3.22
CA ALA A 13 10.83 -12.66 -2.38
C ALA A 13 10.93 -11.40 -3.24
N ILE A 14 10.11 -10.41 -2.92
CA ILE A 14 10.11 -9.09 -3.56
C ILE A 14 10.25 -8.03 -2.46
N VAL A 15 11.08 -7.02 -2.70
CA VAL A 15 11.24 -5.87 -1.81
C VAL A 15 10.80 -4.63 -2.56
N LEU A 16 9.95 -3.82 -1.93
CA LEU A 16 9.44 -2.55 -2.44
C LEU A 16 9.65 -1.47 -1.40
N PRO A 17 9.89 -0.21 -1.80
CA PRO A 17 9.68 0.91 -0.89
C PRO A 17 8.19 1.06 -0.58
N MET A 18 7.88 1.80 0.47
CA MET A 18 6.51 2.20 0.82
C MET A 18 5.90 3.10 -0.28
N GLY A 19 4.67 2.83 -0.71
CA GLY A 19 3.91 3.67 -1.66
C GLY A 19 3.48 2.98 -2.97
N PRO A 20 4.43 2.51 -3.80
CA PRO A 20 4.11 2.06 -5.17
C PRO A 20 3.08 0.94 -5.20
N THR A 21 2.24 0.90 -6.22
CA THR A 21 1.29 -0.21 -6.40
C THR A 21 2.04 -1.53 -6.62
N PHE A 22 1.66 -2.58 -5.91
CA PHE A 22 2.17 -3.92 -6.19
C PHE A 22 1.38 -4.59 -7.34
N THR A 23 2.09 -4.99 -8.39
CA THR A 23 1.56 -5.89 -9.43
C THR A 23 2.26 -7.24 -9.33
N ASP A 24 1.49 -8.32 -9.28
CA ASP A 24 2.02 -9.68 -9.26
C ASP A 24 2.79 -9.99 -10.57
N PRO A 25 4.09 -10.37 -10.52
CA PRO A 25 4.86 -10.73 -11.72
C PRO A 25 4.40 -12.01 -12.44
N GLY A 26 3.44 -12.75 -11.89
CA GLY A 26 2.91 -13.99 -12.40
C GLY A 26 3.62 -15.24 -11.92
N TYR A 27 3.18 -16.38 -12.46
CA TYR A 27 3.62 -17.73 -12.12
C TYR A 27 3.27 -18.70 -13.26
N ILE A 28 3.85 -19.90 -13.23
CA ILE A 28 3.53 -21.04 -14.09
C ILE A 28 3.28 -22.26 -13.20
N ALA A 29 2.29 -23.10 -13.54
CA ALA A 29 2.04 -24.37 -12.86
C ALA A 29 2.02 -25.54 -13.83
N THR A 30 2.80 -26.59 -13.54
CA THR A 30 2.88 -27.80 -14.39
C THR A 30 2.76 -29.08 -13.58
N ASP A 31 2.16 -30.09 -14.19
CA ASP A 31 2.06 -31.45 -13.67
C ASP A 31 2.60 -32.47 -14.68
N ASN A 32 3.06 -33.62 -14.20
CA ASN A 32 3.66 -34.65 -15.03
C ASN A 32 2.65 -35.44 -15.89
N ILE A 33 1.34 -35.33 -15.61
CA ILE A 33 0.25 -35.97 -16.35
C ILE A 33 -0.70 -34.90 -16.92
N ASP A 34 -1.12 -33.93 -16.12
CA ASP A 34 -2.10 -32.92 -16.56
C ASP A 34 -1.47 -31.82 -17.44
N GLY A 35 -0.13 -31.74 -17.51
CA GLY A 35 0.56 -30.75 -18.33
C GLY A 35 0.54 -29.35 -17.72
N ASP A 36 0.24 -28.33 -18.52
CA ASP A 36 0.13 -26.94 -18.04
C ASP A 36 -1.25 -26.71 -17.41
N ILE A 37 -1.25 -26.37 -16.12
CA ILE A 37 -2.44 -26.11 -15.33
C ILE A 37 -2.39 -24.70 -14.70
N THR A 38 -1.62 -23.78 -15.29
CA THR A 38 -1.41 -22.42 -14.77
C THR A 38 -2.73 -21.67 -14.54
N ASP A 39 -3.70 -21.82 -15.44
CA ASP A 39 -5.01 -21.16 -15.34
C ASP A 39 -5.89 -21.71 -14.19
N MET A 40 -5.51 -22.83 -13.57
CA MET A 40 -6.23 -23.43 -12.45
C MET A 40 -5.71 -22.97 -11.08
N VAL A 41 -4.63 -22.19 -11.04
CA VAL A 41 -4.03 -21.71 -9.79
C VAL A 41 -4.96 -20.70 -9.12
N ARG A 42 -5.29 -20.97 -7.85
CA ARG A 42 -5.96 -20.01 -6.96
C ARG A 42 -4.93 -19.16 -6.24
N VAL A 43 -5.03 -17.84 -6.40
CA VAL A 43 -4.19 -16.85 -5.72
C VAL A 43 -4.97 -16.20 -4.59
N THR A 44 -4.34 -16.05 -3.43
CA THR A 44 -4.92 -15.40 -2.25
C THR A 44 -3.88 -14.54 -1.54
N GLY A 45 -4.35 -13.56 -0.77
CA GLY A 45 -3.50 -12.57 -0.10
C GLY A 45 -3.53 -11.23 -0.81
N THR A 46 -3.24 -10.17 -0.06
CA THR A 46 -3.16 -8.78 -0.53
C THR A 46 -1.88 -8.16 0.00
N VAL A 47 -1.34 -7.20 -0.74
CA VAL A 47 -0.16 -6.43 -0.35
C VAL A 47 -0.59 -4.99 -0.18
N ASN A 48 -0.50 -4.48 1.05
CA ASN A 48 -0.66 -3.05 1.28
C ASN A 48 0.73 -2.40 1.23
N THR A 49 1.11 -1.82 0.10
CA THR A 49 2.42 -1.19 -0.08
C THR A 49 2.57 0.13 0.66
N LEU A 50 1.50 0.62 1.26
CA LEU A 50 1.46 1.86 2.02
C LEU A 50 1.94 1.67 3.47
N ILE A 51 1.86 0.44 3.99
CA ILE A 51 2.28 0.14 5.36
C ILE A 51 3.56 -0.71 5.31
N PRO A 52 4.68 -0.22 5.85
CA PRO A 52 5.89 -1.01 5.97
C PRO A 52 5.63 -2.31 6.72
N GLY A 53 6.10 -3.42 6.17
CA GLY A 53 5.78 -4.74 6.69
C GLY A 53 6.01 -5.84 5.67
N THR A 54 5.69 -7.05 6.09
CA THR A 54 5.84 -8.25 5.26
C THR A 54 4.47 -8.82 4.93
N TYR A 55 4.19 -8.96 3.65
CA TYR A 55 2.95 -9.48 3.11
C TYR A 55 3.19 -10.83 2.44
N THR A 56 2.20 -11.72 2.49
CA THR A 56 2.30 -13.04 1.87
C THR A 56 1.18 -13.22 0.86
N ILE A 57 1.55 -13.66 -0.34
CA ILE A 57 0.64 -14.12 -1.38
C ILE A 57 0.78 -15.63 -1.50
N SER A 58 -0.33 -16.35 -1.46
CA SER A 58 -0.38 -17.80 -1.53
C SER A 58 -0.99 -18.28 -2.84
N TYR A 59 -0.30 -19.23 -3.47
CA TYR A 59 -0.66 -19.86 -4.75
C TYR A 59 -0.92 -21.34 -4.47
N GLU A 60 -2.09 -21.82 -4.88
CA GLU A 60 -2.48 -23.22 -4.71
C GLU A 60 -3.13 -23.75 -5.99
N VAL A 61 -2.76 -24.95 -6.42
CA VAL A 61 -3.39 -25.65 -7.54
C VAL A 61 -3.58 -27.11 -7.19
N THR A 62 -4.70 -27.70 -7.62
CA THR A 62 -5.02 -29.11 -7.42
C THR A 62 -5.10 -29.79 -8.79
N ASP A 63 -4.39 -30.90 -8.96
CA ASP A 63 -4.38 -31.70 -10.19
C ASP A 63 -5.66 -32.55 -10.35
N SER A 64 -5.81 -33.26 -11.47
CA SER A 64 -7.01 -34.06 -11.75
C SER A 64 -7.19 -35.27 -10.82
N SER A 65 -6.13 -35.67 -10.11
CA SER A 65 -6.12 -36.77 -9.14
C SER A 65 -6.14 -36.31 -7.69
N GLY A 66 -6.31 -35.01 -7.44
CA GLY A 66 -6.46 -34.43 -6.12
C GLY A 66 -5.14 -34.13 -5.40
N ASN A 67 -3.96 -34.22 -6.06
CA ASN A 67 -2.72 -33.77 -5.45
C ASN A 67 -2.63 -32.24 -5.50
N ILE A 68 -2.05 -31.65 -4.45
CA ILE A 68 -2.04 -30.20 -4.27
C ILE A 68 -0.61 -29.67 -4.32
N GLY A 69 -0.35 -28.72 -5.22
CA GLY A 69 0.86 -27.90 -5.28
C GLY A 69 0.63 -26.56 -4.60
N ARG A 70 1.62 -26.10 -3.81
CA ARG A 70 1.57 -24.81 -3.09
C ARG A 70 2.86 -24.05 -3.24
N GLN A 71 2.75 -22.72 -3.31
CA GLN A 71 3.88 -21.82 -3.20
C GLN A 71 3.46 -20.52 -2.51
N ASN A 72 4.41 -19.82 -1.90
CA ASN A 72 4.19 -18.49 -1.33
C ASN A 72 5.18 -17.48 -1.92
N ARG A 73 4.70 -16.25 -2.10
CA ARG A 73 5.53 -15.08 -2.36
C ARG A 73 5.47 -14.14 -1.16
N THR A 74 6.63 -13.77 -0.66
CA THR A 74 6.82 -12.76 0.37
C THR A 74 7.10 -11.42 -0.30
N VAL A 75 6.31 -10.40 0.04
CA VAL A 75 6.54 -9.02 -0.39
C VAL A 75 6.86 -8.18 0.84
N THR A 76 8.08 -7.66 0.90
CA THR A 76 8.53 -6.79 1.98
C THR A 76 8.43 -5.34 1.54
N VAL A 77 7.66 -4.55 2.28
CA VAL A 77 7.54 -3.10 2.11
C VAL A 77 8.47 -2.46 3.13
N SER A 78 9.53 -1.84 2.63
CA SER A 78 10.53 -1.18 3.46
C SER A 78 10.01 0.19 3.94
N PRO A 79 10.31 0.58 5.20
CA PRO A 79 10.03 1.93 5.65
C PRO A 79 10.87 2.94 4.85
N PRO A 80 10.43 4.21 4.78
CA PRO A 80 11.24 5.27 4.18
C PRO A 80 12.60 5.37 4.87
N THR A 81 13.65 5.59 4.07
CA THR A 81 15.03 5.65 4.58
C THR A 81 15.38 7.01 5.20
N ASP A 82 14.64 8.04 4.82
CA ASP A 82 14.70 9.39 5.38
C ASP A 82 13.43 9.66 6.21
N PRO A 83 13.52 10.14 7.47
CA PRO A 83 12.34 10.52 8.26
C PRO A 83 11.54 11.70 7.66
N THR A 84 12.03 12.34 6.60
CA THR A 84 11.31 13.34 5.78
C THR A 84 10.75 12.77 4.47
N GLN A 85 10.93 11.47 4.21
CA GLN A 85 10.28 10.74 3.12
C GLN A 85 8.93 10.20 3.59
N TYR A 86 7.95 10.37 2.71
CA TYR A 86 6.56 10.01 2.90
C TYR A 86 6.19 8.87 1.93
N CYS A 87 4.91 8.64 1.67
CA CYS A 87 4.51 7.61 0.70
C CYS A 87 5.24 7.82 -0.65
N ASP A 88 5.43 6.72 -1.39
CA ASP A 88 6.09 6.69 -2.70
C ASP A 88 7.59 7.08 -2.65
N ASP A 89 8.22 7.01 -1.47
CA ASP A 89 9.62 7.38 -1.24
C ASP A 89 9.90 8.86 -1.61
N MET A 90 8.87 9.71 -1.55
CA MET A 90 8.92 11.12 -1.93
C MET A 90 8.99 12.04 -0.70
N THR A 91 9.73 13.13 -0.81
CA THR A 91 9.67 14.27 0.11
C THR A 91 8.35 15.05 -0.06
N LEU A 92 7.99 15.88 0.93
CA LEU A 92 6.83 16.80 0.81
C LEU A 92 6.86 17.63 -0.48
N ALA A 93 8.03 18.12 -0.90
CA ALA A 93 8.16 18.92 -2.11
C ALA A 93 7.89 18.10 -3.39
N GLN A 94 8.30 16.83 -3.40
CA GLN A 94 8.03 15.91 -4.50
C GLN A 94 6.56 15.52 -4.54
N LEU A 95 5.93 15.27 -3.38
CA LEU A 95 4.49 15.02 -3.29
C LEU A 95 3.68 16.21 -3.83
N MET A 96 4.02 17.44 -3.42
CA MET A 96 3.40 18.68 -3.94
C MET A 96 3.61 18.89 -5.45
N SER A 97 4.64 18.29 -6.03
CA SER A 97 4.95 18.43 -7.45
C SER A 97 4.50 17.24 -8.30
N SER A 98 3.99 16.17 -7.66
CA SER A 98 3.64 14.91 -8.32
C SER A 98 2.38 15.00 -9.20
N GLY A 99 1.49 15.96 -8.90
CA GLY A 99 0.16 16.03 -9.52
C GLY A 99 -0.80 14.91 -9.11
N LYS A 100 -0.40 14.03 -8.18
CA LYS A 100 -1.23 12.92 -7.66
C LYS A 100 -2.29 13.39 -6.66
N TYR A 101 -1.98 14.44 -5.90
CA TYR A 101 -2.79 14.91 -4.79
C TYR A 101 -3.33 16.32 -5.02
N ASN A 102 -4.54 16.57 -4.51
CA ASN A 102 -5.08 17.90 -4.29
C ASN A 102 -4.37 18.54 -3.09
N ILE A 103 -3.70 19.67 -3.29
CA ILE A 103 -2.81 20.23 -2.24
C ILE A 103 -3.58 21.20 -1.36
N ILE A 104 -3.69 20.88 -0.07
CA ILE A 104 -4.33 21.69 0.96
C ILE A 104 -3.27 22.08 2.00
N ASN A 105 -2.50 23.12 1.69
CA ASN A 105 -1.51 23.66 2.62
C ASN A 105 -2.14 24.71 3.55
N ARG A 106 -2.15 24.44 4.86
CA ARG A 106 -2.69 25.26 5.95
C ARG A 106 -1.69 25.44 7.10
N MET A 107 -0.41 25.25 6.84
CA MET A 107 0.64 25.31 7.86
C MET A 107 0.65 26.61 8.70
N PHE A 108 0.27 27.74 8.09
CA PHE A 108 0.19 29.04 8.76
C PHE A 108 -1.25 29.56 8.89
N SER A 109 -2.22 28.69 8.69
CA SER A 109 -3.64 29.01 8.81
C SER A 109 -4.05 29.03 10.28
N SER A 110 -5.03 29.87 10.61
CA SER A 110 -5.75 29.82 11.88
C SER A 110 -7.09 29.07 11.76
N GLU A 111 -7.32 28.41 10.63
CA GLU A 111 -8.51 27.58 10.42
C GLU A 111 -8.61 26.50 11.50
N SER A 112 -9.76 26.44 12.15
CA SER A 112 -10.07 25.42 13.15
C SER A 112 -10.56 24.12 12.52
N ILE A 113 -10.98 24.17 11.25
CA ILE A 113 -11.46 23.01 10.49
C ILE A 113 -10.83 23.05 9.10
N ILE A 114 -10.14 21.97 8.73
CA ILE A 114 -9.57 21.75 7.41
C ILE A 114 -10.36 20.61 6.77
N ARG A 115 -10.84 20.80 5.54
CA ARG A 115 -11.65 19.81 4.82
C ARG A 115 -10.97 19.42 3.53
N GLY A 116 -10.83 18.12 3.31
CA GLY A 116 -10.43 17.52 2.05
C GLY A 116 -11.55 17.47 1.03
N THR A 117 -11.26 16.82 -0.08
CA THR A 117 -12.12 16.57 -1.23
C THR A 117 -12.57 15.11 -1.25
N ASN A 118 -13.20 14.65 -2.33
CA ASN A 118 -13.51 13.21 -2.48
C ASN A 118 -12.46 12.51 -3.37
N SER A 119 -11.26 13.09 -3.45
CA SER A 119 -10.13 12.64 -4.27
C SER A 119 -8.91 12.62 -3.36
N ALA A 120 -7.83 11.94 -3.77
CA ALA A 120 -6.57 11.95 -3.02
C ALA A 120 -6.08 13.38 -2.70
N ASP A 121 -5.95 13.70 -1.43
CA ASP A 121 -5.54 14.99 -0.89
C ASP A 121 -4.15 14.92 -0.23
N LEU A 122 -3.43 16.03 -0.28
CA LEU A 122 -2.22 16.29 0.49
C LEU A 122 -2.52 17.44 1.45
N ILE A 123 -2.92 17.11 2.67
CA ILE A 123 -3.25 18.06 3.72
C ILE A 123 -2.02 18.33 4.58
N ILE A 124 -1.70 19.61 4.77
CA ILE A 124 -0.63 20.04 5.67
C ILE A 124 -1.20 21.05 6.65
N ALA A 125 -1.38 20.62 7.88
CA ALA A 125 -1.95 21.41 8.96
C ALA A 125 -0.87 22.15 9.78
N GLY A 126 -1.28 23.30 10.31
CA GLY A 126 -0.49 24.04 11.30
C GLY A 126 -0.59 23.39 12.68
N SER A 127 0.07 24.00 13.67
CA SER A 127 0.14 23.45 15.04
C SER A 127 -0.98 23.93 15.97
N ASN A 128 -2.10 24.40 15.42
CA ASN A 128 -3.16 25.10 16.14
C ASN A 128 -4.31 24.18 16.57
N GLY A 129 -4.12 22.86 16.56
CA GLY A 129 -5.15 21.87 16.91
C GLY A 129 -6.34 21.83 15.96
N PRO A 130 -6.20 21.90 14.62
CA PRO A 130 -7.34 21.81 13.72
C PRO A 130 -8.05 20.45 13.81
N THR A 131 -9.34 20.48 13.49
CA THR A 131 -10.06 19.28 13.06
C THR A 131 -9.87 19.10 11.56
N ILE A 132 -9.34 17.95 11.14
CA ILE A 132 -9.17 17.60 9.73
C ILE A 132 -10.26 16.58 9.36
N GLU A 133 -11.02 16.89 8.31
CA GLU A 133 -12.08 16.05 7.73
C GLU A 133 -11.76 15.81 6.24
N ASP A 134 -10.99 14.76 5.91
CA ASP A 134 -10.46 14.56 4.56
C ASP A 134 -11.51 14.03 3.56
N ARG A 135 -12.50 13.28 4.05
CA ARG A 135 -13.61 12.67 3.28
C ARG A 135 -13.13 11.42 2.52
N ASP A 136 -13.52 11.24 1.25
CA ASP A 136 -13.19 10.02 0.50
C ASP A 136 -11.88 10.25 -0.26
N GLY A 137 -10.99 9.26 -0.37
CA GLY A 137 -9.72 9.45 -1.07
C GLY A 137 -8.60 8.62 -0.47
N ASP A 138 -7.46 8.53 -1.18
CA ASP A 138 -6.24 7.98 -0.59
C ASP A 138 -5.36 9.15 -0.16
N ASP A 139 -5.54 9.59 1.08
CA ASP A 139 -5.05 10.90 1.49
C ASP A 139 -3.71 10.87 2.23
N GLN A 140 -3.06 12.04 2.30
CA GLN A 140 -1.79 12.28 2.96
C GLN A 140 -1.93 13.48 3.90
N ILE A 141 -2.09 13.22 5.19
CA ILE A 141 -2.35 14.23 6.21
C ILE A 141 -1.13 14.42 7.11
N PHE A 142 -0.58 15.62 7.09
CA PHE A 142 0.55 16.05 7.91
C PHE A 142 0.10 17.08 8.93
N ASP A 143 -0.02 16.70 10.20
CA ASP A 143 -0.10 17.68 11.29
C ASP A 143 1.31 18.00 11.83
N ASN A 144 1.47 19.22 12.33
CA ASN A 144 2.72 19.68 12.91
C ASN A 144 2.62 19.81 14.45
N GLY A 145 1.75 19.01 15.08
CA GLY A 145 1.51 18.91 16.51
C GLY A 145 0.38 19.80 17.04
N GLY A 146 0.01 19.61 18.31
CA GLY A 146 -1.16 20.24 18.92
C GLY A 146 -2.22 19.22 19.31
N ASP A 147 -3.33 19.68 19.87
CA ASP A 147 -4.47 18.83 20.19
C ASP A 147 -5.37 18.70 18.94
N ASP A 148 -4.92 17.87 18.00
CA ASP A 148 -5.55 17.68 16.70
C ASP A 148 -6.66 16.63 16.72
N VAL A 149 -7.65 16.79 15.82
CA VAL A 149 -8.63 15.73 15.52
C VAL A 149 -8.49 15.36 14.05
N LEU A 150 -7.86 14.23 13.77
CA LEU A 150 -7.66 13.75 12.41
C LEU A 150 -8.73 12.72 12.02
N ARG A 151 -9.44 13.00 10.92
CA ARG A 151 -10.38 12.08 10.27
C ARG A 151 -10.03 12.06 8.78
N GLY A 152 -9.42 10.98 8.31
CA GLY A 152 -9.20 10.74 6.89
C GLY A 152 -10.54 10.52 6.21
N GLY A 153 -11.07 9.31 6.34
CA GLY A 153 -12.43 8.98 5.94
C GLY A 153 -12.39 7.67 5.19
N PRO A 154 -13.23 7.45 4.17
CA PRO A 154 -13.13 6.27 3.34
C PRO A 154 -11.95 6.33 2.36
N GLY A 155 -11.03 5.38 2.49
CA GLY A 155 -9.92 5.16 1.57
C GLY A 155 -8.64 4.82 2.31
N ASP A 156 -7.53 4.74 1.59
CA ASP A 156 -6.24 4.35 2.16
C ASP A 156 -5.44 5.58 2.62
N ASP A 157 -5.93 6.19 3.70
CA ASP A 157 -5.38 7.44 4.26
C ASP A 157 -4.11 7.21 5.07
N HIS A 158 -3.18 8.16 4.98
CA HIS A 158 -2.05 8.25 5.90
C HIS A 158 -2.07 9.52 6.71
N LEU A 159 -2.03 9.34 8.02
CA LEU A 159 -2.10 10.41 9.01
C LEU A 159 -0.80 10.43 9.80
N TRP A 160 -0.02 11.49 9.63
CA TRP A 160 1.17 11.76 10.41
C TRP A 160 0.90 12.90 11.37
N GLY A 161 0.77 12.53 12.65
CA GLY A 161 0.69 13.49 13.72
C GLY A 161 1.94 13.59 14.57
N LYS A 162 2.31 14.81 14.96
CA LYS A 162 3.30 15.04 16.02
C LYS A 162 2.56 15.11 17.36
N GLY A 163 3.18 14.60 18.42
CA GLY A 163 2.56 14.61 19.75
C GLY A 163 2.24 16.02 20.24
N GLY A 164 1.04 16.18 20.83
CA GLY A 164 0.63 17.29 21.67
C GLY A 164 1.01 17.08 23.13
#